data_AF-A0A7Y2HCE9-F1
#
_entry.id   AF-A0A7Y2HCE9-F1
#
_cell.length_a   1.000
_cell.length_b   1.000
_cell.length_c   1.000
_cell.angle_alpha   90.00
_cell.angle_beta   90.00
_cell.angle_gamma   90.00
#
_symmetry.space_group_name_H-M   'P 1'
#
loop_
_entity.id
_entity.type
_entity.pdbx_description
1 polymer ?
#
loop_
_entity_poly.entity_id
_entity_poly.type
_entity_poly.pdbx_seq_one_letter_code
_entity_poly.pdbx_strand_id
1 'polypeptide(L)'
;MKNLFTILLIIVFGTVNAQTTFKTVPGTGNISERQSNKTIKTEIFHSNNWKNVSSAAVKINPLTFEFEKSNGFIVQNRSETGEVTWMKGFVYQDKSQNLDFNAQSWLDAAAKVMNINQKSDRFEINAIHNDDKSQSHIRMDQLHHGIKVYGSEIILHAQNGKIFSQNGNYVSSAYLPGNTKVAISDLEAEEVVKKSLENYHEDWNKLKKLGFEIGIDRWNTELVYYKHQDEFLLVYHISVYPNLGEHFEYFIDASNGQIIHHFSTICRAHNHDFSNDHKKEMIPPPDGPKVANATDLFGINRTIDTYE
;
A
#
# COMPACT_ATOMS: atom_id res chain seq x y z
N MET A 1 -42.69 -38.83 12.66
CA MET A 1 -41.33 -38.27 12.47
C MET A 1 -40.85 -37.69 13.81
N LYS A 2 -40.37 -38.53 14.71
CA LYS A 2 -40.00 -38.13 16.09
C LYS A 2 -38.62 -38.64 16.56
N ASN A 3 -37.84 -39.26 15.67
CA ASN A 3 -36.58 -39.92 16.05
C ASN A 3 -35.42 -39.54 15.12
N LEU A 4 -35.17 -38.24 14.90
CA LEU A 4 -33.97 -37.79 14.19
C LEU A 4 -33.21 -36.64 14.88
N PHE A 5 -33.59 -36.29 16.11
CA PHE A 5 -33.00 -35.17 16.86
C PHE A 5 -32.04 -35.57 17.99
N THR A 6 -31.71 -36.87 18.11
CA THR A 6 -30.97 -37.40 19.27
C THR A 6 -29.57 -37.95 18.93
N ILE A 7 -29.05 -37.72 17.71
CA ILE A 7 -27.72 -38.20 17.29
C ILE A 7 -26.76 -37.06 16.91
N LEU A 8 -27.16 -35.78 17.06
CA LEU A 8 -26.29 -34.63 16.82
C LEU A 8 -25.91 -33.87 18.11
N LEU A 9 -25.82 -34.58 19.24
CA LEU A 9 -25.46 -34.00 20.55
C LEU A 9 -24.28 -34.71 21.24
N ILE A 10 -23.46 -35.47 20.49
CA ILE A 10 -22.29 -36.19 21.04
C ILE A 10 -20.97 -35.87 20.29
N ILE A 11 -20.98 -34.98 19.28
CA ILE A 11 -19.76 -34.64 18.51
C ILE A 11 -19.16 -33.25 18.89
N VAL A 12 -19.76 -32.52 19.85
CA VAL A 12 -19.30 -31.16 20.22
C VAL A 12 -18.41 -31.10 21.48
N PHE A 13 -18.06 -32.23 22.11
CA PHE A 13 -17.22 -32.26 23.32
C PHE A 13 -15.82 -32.89 23.16
N GLY A 14 -15.28 -32.93 21.94
CA GLY A 14 -14.07 -33.71 21.62
C GLY A 14 -12.81 -32.95 21.18
N THR A 15 -12.79 -31.62 21.07
CA THR A 15 -11.59 -30.89 20.59
C THR A 15 -11.31 -29.60 21.37
N VAL A 16 -11.25 -29.70 22.70
CA VAL A 16 -10.57 -28.71 23.54
C VAL A 16 -9.55 -29.46 24.38
N ASN A 17 -8.39 -29.75 23.80
CA ASN A 17 -7.10 -30.01 24.47
C ASN A 17 -6.03 -30.33 23.42
N ALA A 18 -5.45 -29.28 22.83
CA ALA A 18 -4.12 -29.36 22.24
C ALA A 18 -3.37 -28.09 22.64
N GLN A 19 -3.00 -28.04 23.92
CA GLN A 19 -2.03 -27.09 24.43
C GLN A 19 -0.65 -27.37 23.80
N THR A 20 -0.12 -26.34 23.15
CA THR A 20 1.28 -25.87 23.26
C THR A 20 2.32 -26.88 23.76
N THR A 21 3.11 -27.41 22.84
CA THR A 21 4.49 -27.83 23.11
C THR A 21 5.38 -27.41 21.95
N PHE A 22 5.87 -26.17 21.97
CA PHE A 22 7.07 -25.85 21.20
C PHE A 22 8.23 -26.64 21.80
N LYS A 23 8.89 -27.47 20.98
CA LYS A 23 10.16 -28.10 21.34
C LYS A 23 11.17 -26.99 21.65
N THR A 24 11.64 -26.93 22.89
CA THR A 24 12.85 -26.19 23.23
C THR A 24 14.03 -26.93 22.62
N VAL A 25 14.70 -26.31 21.66
CA VAL A 25 16.00 -26.77 21.18
C VAL A 25 17.02 -26.34 22.26
N PRO A 26 17.81 -27.26 22.84
CA PRO A 26 18.92 -26.87 23.70
C PRO A 26 19.95 -26.16 22.83
N GLY A 27 20.16 -24.87 23.07
CA GLY A 27 21.26 -24.13 22.45
C GLY A 27 22.59 -24.61 23.02
N THR A 28 23.21 -25.60 22.37
CA THR A 28 24.62 -25.92 22.55
C THR A 28 25.45 -24.97 21.68
N GLY A 29 25.67 -23.77 22.21
CA GLY A 29 26.63 -22.81 21.68
C GLY A 29 27.03 -21.90 22.81
N ASN A 30 28.34 -21.85 23.12
CA ASN A 30 28.89 -20.93 24.11
C ASN A 30 28.59 -19.49 23.66
N ILE A 31 27.50 -18.92 24.17
CA ILE A 31 27.27 -17.48 24.13
C ILE A 31 28.28 -16.92 25.12
N SER A 32 29.43 -16.50 24.61
CA SER A 32 30.28 -15.52 25.29
C SER A 32 29.40 -14.30 25.56
N GLU A 33 28.92 -14.15 26.80
CA GLU A 33 28.33 -12.92 27.30
C GLU A 33 29.32 -11.79 27.09
N ARG A 34 29.23 -11.10 25.96
CA ARG A 34 29.83 -9.78 25.83
C ARG A 34 28.92 -8.83 26.59
N GLN A 35 29.14 -8.73 27.90
CA GLN A 35 28.63 -7.62 28.70
C GLN A 35 29.15 -6.32 28.09
N SER A 36 28.33 -5.68 27.26
CA SER A 36 28.52 -4.29 26.91
C SER A 36 28.01 -3.43 28.06
N ASN A 37 28.75 -3.41 29.17
CA ASN A 37 28.69 -2.30 30.12
C ASN A 37 29.36 -1.08 29.46
N LYS A 38 28.66 -0.44 28.50
CA LYS A 38 28.98 0.93 28.13
C LYS A 38 28.36 1.83 29.19
N THR A 39 29.06 1.96 30.31
CA THR A 39 28.93 3.13 31.17
C THR A 39 29.25 4.34 30.30
N ILE A 40 28.24 5.14 29.97
CA ILE A 40 28.47 6.46 29.39
C ILE A 40 29.18 7.25 30.48
N LYS A 41 30.51 7.37 30.37
CA LYS A 41 31.25 8.39 31.10
C LYS A 41 30.79 9.73 30.52
N THR A 42 29.90 10.41 31.23
CA THR A 42 29.76 11.86 31.08
C THR A 42 31.03 12.48 31.61
N GLU A 43 32.07 12.52 30.78
CA GLU A 43 33.18 13.43 31.01
C GLU A 43 32.60 14.84 30.87
N ILE A 44 32.42 15.49 32.01
CA ILE A 44 32.19 16.92 32.11
C ILE A 44 33.41 17.57 31.46
N PHE A 45 33.27 17.96 30.20
CA PHE A 45 34.25 18.80 29.53
C PHE A 45 34.24 20.17 30.19
N HIS A 46 35.15 20.38 31.14
CA HIS A 46 35.55 21.73 31.52
C HIS A 46 36.39 22.32 30.38
N SER A 47 35.73 22.97 29.42
CA SER A 47 36.45 23.86 28.49
C SER A 47 36.71 25.20 29.16
N ASN A 48 37.81 25.29 29.91
CA ASN A 48 38.41 26.58 30.24
C ASN A 48 39.15 27.09 29.00
N ASN A 49 38.43 27.76 28.08
CA ASN A 49 39.01 28.73 27.15
C ASN A 49 37.89 29.43 26.37
N TRP A 50 37.22 30.35 27.06
CA TRP A 50 36.37 31.34 26.39
C TRP A 50 37.26 32.42 25.79
N LYS A 51 37.73 32.22 24.55
CA LYS A 51 38.10 33.36 23.72
C LYS A 51 36.81 33.92 23.12
N ASN A 52 36.56 35.20 23.39
CA ASN A 52 35.48 35.98 22.80
C ASN A 52 35.58 35.94 21.27
N VAL A 53 34.93 34.98 20.65
CA VAL A 53 34.54 35.05 19.25
C VAL A 53 33.13 35.60 19.26
N SER A 54 32.97 36.82 18.75
CA SER A 54 31.64 37.39 18.55
C SER A 54 30.91 36.51 17.54
N SER A 55 30.09 35.59 18.04
CA SER A 55 29.18 34.83 17.19
C SER A 55 28.12 35.80 16.72
N ALA A 56 28.17 36.17 15.42
CA ALA A 56 27.01 36.69 14.74
C ALA A 56 25.86 35.71 15.04
N ALA A 57 24.79 36.22 15.65
CA ALA A 57 23.65 35.41 16.04
C ALA A 57 23.12 34.68 14.82
N VAL A 58 23.38 33.37 14.72
CA VAL A 58 22.65 32.51 13.81
C VAL A 58 21.22 32.54 14.31
N LYS A 59 20.35 33.27 13.60
CA LYS A 59 18.91 33.21 13.81
C LYS A 59 18.48 31.80 13.48
N ILE A 60 18.39 30.96 14.51
CA ILE A 60 17.69 29.69 14.42
C ILE A 60 16.22 30.08 14.38
N ASN A 61 15.64 30.11 13.18
CA ASN A 61 14.20 30.29 13.06
C ASN A 61 13.56 29.07 13.73
N PRO A 62 12.72 29.25 14.77
CA PRO A 62 11.96 28.12 15.29
C PRO A 62 11.12 27.56 14.13
N LEU A 63 11.03 26.23 14.04
CA LEU A 63 10.05 25.57 13.17
C LEU A 63 8.66 26.04 13.62
N THR A 64 8.15 27.08 12.99
CA THR A 64 6.80 27.57 13.19
C THR A 64 5.87 26.57 12.52
N PHE A 65 5.29 25.67 13.32
CA PHE A 65 4.04 25.02 12.92
C PHE A 65 2.98 26.12 12.86
N GLU A 66 2.74 26.64 11.66
CA GLU A 66 1.71 27.62 11.41
C GLU A 66 0.36 26.89 11.49
N PHE A 67 -0.21 26.88 12.71
CA PHE A 67 -1.55 26.34 12.95
C PHE A 67 -2.57 27.27 12.32
N GLU A 68 -2.80 27.12 11.02
CA GLU A 68 -3.89 27.79 10.33
C GLU A 68 -5.21 27.23 10.87
N LYS A 69 -5.90 28.02 11.71
CA LYS A 69 -7.20 27.66 12.28
C LYS A 69 -8.30 27.85 11.22
N SER A 70 -8.27 27.04 10.18
CA SER A 70 -9.29 27.03 9.13
C SER A 70 -10.50 26.20 9.59
N ASN A 71 -11.68 26.81 9.69
CA ASN A 71 -12.97 26.09 9.83
C ASN A 71 -13.04 25.01 10.93
N GLY A 72 -12.40 25.22 12.09
CA GLY A 72 -12.43 24.24 13.19
C GLY A 72 -11.44 23.08 13.04
N PHE A 73 -10.55 23.15 12.05
CA PHE A 73 -9.42 22.23 11.88
C PHE A 73 -8.11 22.84 12.37
N ILE A 74 -7.22 21.94 12.79
CA ILE A 74 -5.84 22.18 13.17
C ILE A 74 -5.01 21.30 12.25
N VAL A 75 -4.41 21.91 11.22
CA VAL A 75 -3.49 21.22 10.30
C VAL A 75 -2.20 20.91 11.06
N GLN A 76 -1.80 19.64 11.07
CA GLN A 76 -0.57 19.19 11.73
C GLN A 76 0.55 18.89 10.74
N ASN A 77 0.20 18.52 9.50
CA ASN A 77 1.20 18.26 8.47
C ASN A 77 0.66 18.57 7.07
N ARG A 78 1.57 18.93 6.16
CA ARG A 78 1.32 19.08 4.73
C ARG A 78 2.34 18.29 3.92
N SER A 79 1.97 17.91 2.70
CA SER A 79 2.91 17.38 1.69
C SER A 79 3.84 18.48 1.19
N GLU A 80 4.86 18.12 0.42
CA GLU A 80 5.73 19.08 -0.28
C GLU A 80 4.94 19.98 -1.26
N THR A 81 3.84 19.45 -1.81
CA THR A 81 2.93 20.15 -2.73
C THR A 81 1.82 20.94 -2.02
N GLY A 82 1.79 20.90 -0.68
CA GLY A 82 0.94 21.75 0.17
C GLY A 82 -0.40 21.14 0.60
N GLU A 83 -0.79 19.97 0.09
CA GLU A 83 -1.98 19.25 0.55
C GLU A 83 -1.83 18.83 2.01
N VAL A 84 -2.95 18.87 2.75
CA VAL A 84 -2.98 18.42 4.15
C VAL A 84 -2.82 16.91 4.24
N THR A 85 -1.74 16.43 4.85
CA THR A 85 -1.54 15.00 5.09
C THR A 85 -1.95 14.56 6.48
N TRP A 86 -2.12 15.52 7.39
CA TRP A 86 -2.64 15.27 8.73
C TRP A 86 -3.36 16.49 9.30
N MET A 87 -4.57 16.29 9.83
CA MET A 87 -5.29 17.32 10.58
C MET A 87 -6.16 16.74 11.70
N LYS A 88 -6.41 17.57 12.70
CA LYS A 88 -7.42 17.35 13.74
C LYS A 88 -8.56 18.32 13.55
N GLY A 89 -9.77 17.96 13.96
CA GLY A 89 -10.95 18.80 13.73
C GLY A 89 -12.01 18.61 14.80
N PHE A 90 -12.76 19.67 15.05
CA PHE A 90 -13.95 19.65 15.90
C PHE A 90 -15.16 20.02 15.05
N VAL A 91 -15.71 19.04 14.36
CA VAL A 91 -16.91 19.18 13.51
C VAL A 91 -18.13 18.67 14.27
N TYR A 92 -19.28 19.34 14.08
CA TYR A 92 -20.55 18.82 14.60
C TYR A 92 -20.82 17.43 14.03
N GLN A 93 -21.16 16.49 14.89
CA GLN A 93 -21.45 15.11 14.54
C GLN A 93 -22.65 14.65 15.34
N ASP A 94 -23.62 14.12 14.64
CA ASP A 94 -24.86 13.64 15.23
C ASP A 94 -24.65 12.21 15.72
N LYS A 95 -24.76 12.01 17.04
CA LYS A 95 -24.61 10.69 17.67
C LYS A 95 -25.71 9.71 17.26
N SER A 96 -26.83 10.19 16.74
CA SER A 96 -27.93 9.35 16.25
C SER A 96 -27.70 8.82 14.83
N GLN A 97 -26.73 9.39 14.11
CA GLN A 97 -26.43 9.04 12.72
C GLN A 97 -25.34 7.98 12.62
N ASN A 98 -25.27 7.32 11.46
CA ASN A 98 -24.22 6.35 11.17
C ASN A 98 -22.87 7.02 10.85
N LEU A 99 -21.82 6.20 10.74
CA LEU A 99 -20.48 6.68 10.44
C LEU A 99 -20.41 7.38 9.07
N ASP A 100 -21.17 6.92 8.08
CA ASP A 100 -21.17 7.48 6.73
C ASP A 100 -21.64 8.95 6.75
N PHE A 101 -22.73 9.25 7.46
CA PHE A 101 -23.24 10.61 7.62
C PHE A 101 -22.21 11.52 8.32
N ASN A 102 -21.57 11.01 9.38
CA ASN A 102 -20.56 11.78 10.12
C ASN A 102 -19.27 11.98 9.29
N ALA A 103 -18.89 11.01 8.46
CA ALA A 103 -17.79 11.12 7.51
C ALA A 103 -18.08 12.20 6.46
N GLN A 104 -19.29 12.21 5.89
CA GLN A 104 -19.70 13.27 4.97
C GLN A 104 -19.68 14.64 5.64
N SER A 105 -20.22 14.76 6.87
CA SER A 105 -20.20 16.01 7.63
C SER A 105 -18.77 16.52 7.89
N TRP A 106 -17.84 15.61 8.17
CA TRP A 106 -16.41 15.94 8.30
C TRP A 106 -15.84 16.49 7.00
N LEU A 107 -16.10 15.82 5.87
CA LEU A 107 -15.62 16.23 4.55
C LEU A 107 -16.19 17.58 4.10
N ASP A 108 -17.47 17.83 4.40
CA ASP A 108 -18.12 19.11 4.14
C ASP A 108 -17.42 20.26 4.87
N ALA A 109 -17.10 20.06 6.14
CA ALA A 109 -16.36 21.05 6.91
C ALA A 109 -14.91 21.18 6.42
N ALA A 110 -14.27 20.07 6.03
CA ALA A 110 -12.88 20.01 5.61
C ALA A 110 -12.64 20.52 4.19
N ALA A 111 -13.69 20.65 3.36
CA ALA A 111 -13.54 20.90 1.93
C ALA A 111 -12.65 22.09 1.59
N LYS A 112 -12.82 23.20 2.34
CA LYS A 112 -12.03 24.41 2.16
C LYS A 112 -10.55 24.21 2.54
N VAL A 113 -10.26 23.55 3.65
CA VAL A 113 -8.86 23.33 4.09
C VAL A 113 -8.14 22.31 3.20
N MET A 114 -8.91 21.39 2.61
CA MET A 114 -8.41 20.41 1.65
C MET A 114 -8.32 20.94 0.21
N ASN A 115 -8.80 22.16 -0.08
CA ASN A 115 -8.91 22.68 -1.44
C ASN A 115 -9.64 21.70 -2.40
N ILE A 116 -10.71 21.05 -1.91
CA ILE A 116 -11.56 20.16 -2.70
C ILE A 116 -12.87 20.86 -3.06
N ASN A 117 -13.34 20.62 -4.29
CA ASN A 117 -14.59 21.14 -4.81
C ASN A 117 -15.66 20.06 -4.68
N GLN A 118 -16.58 20.25 -3.75
CA GLN A 118 -17.66 19.30 -3.49
C GLN A 118 -18.72 19.18 -4.60
N LYS A 119 -18.53 19.76 -5.77
CA LYS A 119 -19.36 19.46 -6.95
C LYS A 119 -18.72 18.38 -7.83
N SER A 120 -17.39 18.40 -7.92
CA SER A 120 -16.61 17.45 -8.70
C SER A 120 -16.07 16.31 -7.84
N ASP A 121 -15.72 16.58 -6.59
CA ASP A 121 -14.99 15.67 -5.73
C ASP A 121 -15.88 15.01 -4.67
N ARG A 122 -15.65 13.73 -4.46
CA ARG A 122 -16.32 12.87 -3.47
C ARG A 122 -15.28 12.00 -2.80
N PHE A 123 -15.60 11.50 -1.62
CA PHE A 123 -14.83 10.44 -0.98
C PHE A 123 -15.78 9.33 -0.60
N GLU A 124 -15.43 8.11 -0.95
CA GLU A 124 -16.26 6.92 -0.71
C GLU A 124 -15.56 5.98 0.27
N ILE A 125 -16.30 5.44 1.23
CA ILE A 125 -15.76 4.51 2.22
C ILE A 125 -15.46 3.19 1.52
N ASN A 126 -14.20 2.76 1.57
CA ASN A 126 -13.77 1.47 1.02
C ASN A 126 -13.55 0.41 2.12
N ALA A 127 -13.24 0.83 3.35
CA ALA A 127 -13.03 -0.07 4.48
C ALA A 127 -13.24 0.64 5.82
N ILE A 128 -13.75 -0.11 6.80
CA ILE A 128 -13.84 0.32 8.20
C ILE A 128 -13.17 -0.75 9.06
N HIS A 129 -12.14 -0.35 9.81
CA HIS A 129 -11.45 -1.22 10.75
C HIS A 129 -11.58 -0.69 12.18
N ASN A 130 -11.95 -1.55 13.12
CA ASN A 130 -12.00 -1.21 14.54
C ASN A 130 -10.81 -1.85 15.26
N ASP A 131 -10.10 -1.06 16.07
CA ASP A 131 -8.99 -1.56 16.88
C ASP A 131 -9.45 -2.02 18.29
N ASP A 132 -8.54 -2.66 19.01
CA ASP A 132 -8.77 -3.15 20.38
C ASP A 132 -9.06 -2.02 21.39
N LYS A 133 -8.84 -0.76 21.02
CA LYS A 133 -9.08 0.44 21.84
C LYS A 133 -10.39 1.13 21.48
N SER A 134 -11.27 0.48 20.72
CA SER A 134 -12.55 1.02 20.27
C SER A 134 -12.41 2.28 19.40
N GLN A 135 -11.31 2.41 18.66
CA GLN A 135 -11.16 3.40 17.60
C GLN A 135 -11.51 2.79 16.25
N SER A 136 -12.26 3.54 15.45
CA SER A 136 -12.58 3.17 14.07
C SER A 136 -11.66 3.94 13.11
N HIS A 137 -11.08 3.22 12.16
CA HIS A 137 -10.30 3.71 11.05
C HIS A 137 -11.14 3.55 9.79
N ILE A 138 -11.61 4.67 9.24
CA ILE A 138 -12.50 4.71 8.09
C ILE A 138 -11.65 5.14 6.90
N ARG A 139 -11.32 4.19 6.04
CA ARG A 139 -10.53 4.40 4.84
C ARG A 139 -11.45 4.81 3.70
N MET A 140 -11.07 5.87 2.99
CA MET A 140 -11.89 6.47 1.94
C MET A 140 -11.08 6.79 0.69
N ASP A 141 -11.59 6.38 -0.46
CA ASP A 141 -11.01 6.69 -1.76
C ASP A 141 -11.50 8.05 -2.27
N GLN A 142 -10.61 8.87 -2.83
CA GLN A 142 -11.01 10.08 -3.54
C GLN A 142 -11.56 9.75 -4.92
N LEU A 143 -12.71 10.34 -5.26
CA LEU A 143 -13.29 10.34 -6.59
C LEU A 143 -13.39 11.77 -7.11
N HIS A 144 -13.10 11.95 -8.40
CA HIS A 144 -13.30 13.18 -9.15
C HIS A 144 -14.21 12.89 -10.34
N HIS A 145 -15.34 13.60 -10.46
CA HIS A 145 -16.40 13.30 -11.43
C HIS A 145 -16.83 11.82 -11.45
N GLY A 146 -16.83 11.16 -10.28
CA GLY A 146 -17.18 9.75 -10.14
C GLY A 146 -16.08 8.75 -10.53
N ILE A 147 -14.89 9.22 -10.89
CA ILE A 147 -13.74 8.40 -11.26
C ILE A 147 -12.70 8.46 -10.13
N LYS A 148 -12.19 7.30 -9.72
CA LYS A 148 -11.21 7.21 -8.64
C LYS A 148 -9.91 7.93 -9.01
N VAL A 149 -9.31 8.63 -8.06
CA VAL A 149 -7.97 9.19 -8.20
C VAL A 149 -6.97 8.19 -7.62
N TYR A 150 -6.12 7.62 -8.48
CA TYR A 150 -5.18 6.58 -8.10
C TYR A 150 -4.23 7.07 -7.00
N GLY A 151 -4.02 6.24 -5.97
CA GLY A 151 -3.15 6.55 -4.83
C GLY A 151 -3.66 7.67 -3.91
N SER A 152 -4.91 8.12 -4.08
CA SER A 152 -5.52 9.20 -3.29
C SER A 152 -6.54 8.62 -2.31
N GLU A 153 -6.09 8.45 -1.08
CA GLU A 153 -6.84 7.86 0.01
C GLU A 153 -6.62 8.63 1.31
N ILE A 154 -7.71 8.86 2.03
CA ILE A 154 -7.68 9.39 3.39
C ILE A 154 -8.18 8.36 4.39
N ILE A 155 -7.73 8.47 5.64
CA ILE A 155 -8.24 7.69 6.76
C ILE A 155 -8.78 8.65 7.82
N LEU A 156 -10.07 8.52 8.12
CA LEU A 156 -10.70 9.21 9.24
C LEU A 156 -10.59 8.35 10.49
N HIS A 157 -10.14 8.96 11.58
CA HIS A 157 -10.02 8.33 12.89
C HIS A 157 -11.21 8.75 13.74
N ALA A 158 -11.98 7.77 14.21
CA ALA A 158 -13.13 7.98 15.07
C ALA A 158 -12.99 7.24 16.40
N GLN A 159 -13.56 7.81 17.45
CA GLN A 159 -13.67 7.18 18.76
C GLN A 159 -15.07 7.42 19.29
N ASN A 160 -15.73 6.37 19.81
CA ASN A 160 -17.12 6.44 20.28
C ASN A 160 -18.08 7.03 19.22
N GLY A 161 -17.91 6.65 17.96
CA GLY A 161 -18.71 7.13 16.83
C GLY A 161 -18.42 8.58 16.40
N LYS A 162 -17.40 9.23 16.94
CA LYS A 162 -17.01 10.60 16.60
C LYS A 162 -15.64 10.67 15.95
N ILE A 163 -15.58 11.19 14.75
CA ILE A 163 -14.37 11.50 14.00
C ILE A 163 -13.66 12.68 14.64
N PHE A 164 -12.35 12.56 14.87
CA PHE A 164 -11.54 13.58 15.53
C PHE A 164 -10.27 13.95 14.76
N SER A 165 -9.84 13.11 13.81
CA SER A 165 -8.68 13.40 12.97
C SER A 165 -8.74 12.69 11.63
N GLN A 166 -7.90 13.18 10.71
CA GLN A 166 -7.71 12.63 9.37
C GLN A 166 -6.22 12.57 9.06
N ASN A 167 -5.80 11.52 8.37
CA ASN A 167 -4.54 11.47 7.65
C ASN A 167 -4.72 10.91 6.25
N GLY A 168 -3.62 10.81 5.50
CA GLY A 168 -3.59 10.23 4.16
C GLY A 168 -3.28 11.27 3.08
N ASN A 169 -3.38 10.85 1.83
CA ASN A 169 -3.06 11.66 0.66
C ASN A 169 -4.30 11.86 -0.19
N TYR A 170 -4.44 13.04 -0.76
CA TYR A 170 -5.47 13.33 -1.76
C TYR A 170 -4.93 14.40 -2.69
N VAL A 171 -5.65 14.67 -3.77
CA VAL A 171 -5.29 15.66 -4.76
C VAL A 171 -6.28 16.81 -4.70
N SER A 172 -5.81 18.04 -4.57
CA SER A 172 -6.68 19.21 -4.65
C SER A 172 -7.34 19.31 -6.03
N SER A 173 -8.60 19.74 -6.08
CA SER A 173 -9.39 19.76 -7.32
C SER A 173 -8.79 20.61 -8.43
N ALA A 174 -7.96 21.60 -8.07
CA ALA A 174 -7.28 22.48 -9.02
C ALA A 174 -6.26 21.74 -9.91
N TYR A 175 -5.77 20.57 -9.48
CA TYR A 175 -4.82 19.75 -10.23
C TYR A 175 -5.48 18.63 -11.03
N LEU A 176 -6.79 18.43 -10.85
CA LEU A 176 -7.53 17.37 -11.54
C LEU A 176 -8.23 17.92 -12.79
N PRO A 177 -8.21 17.17 -13.91
CA PRO A 177 -8.79 17.64 -15.16
C PRO A 177 -10.32 17.63 -15.11
N GLY A 178 -10.95 18.66 -15.67
CA GLY A 178 -12.40 18.83 -15.61
C GLY A 178 -13.20 17.93 -16.57
N ASN A 179 -12.63 17.56 -17.72
CA ASN A 179 -13.26 16.66 -18.68
C ASN A 179 -12.18 15.85 -19.39
N THR A 180 -12.32 14.53 -19.41
CA THR A 180 -11.37 13.61 -20.03
C THR A 180 -12.11 12.67 -20.96
N LYS A 181 -11.65 12.60 -22.21
CA LYS A 181 -12.26 11.78 -23.24
C LYS A 181 -11.78 10.35 -23.13
N VAL A 182 -12.70 9.43 -22.87
CA VAL A 182 -12.49 8.00 -23.09
C VAL A 182 -12.73 7.72 -24.58
N ALA A 183 -11.75 7.13 -25.26
CA ALA A 183 -11.83 6.79 -26.68
C ALA A 183 -11.68 5.29 -26.95
N ILE A 184 -11.10 4.55 -26.02
CA ILE A 184 -11.02 3.09 -26.06
C ILE A 184 -11.82 2.49 -24.90
N SER A 185 -12.31 1.27 -25.06
CA SER A 185 -12.95 0.47 -24.03
C SER A 185 -11.94 -0.20 -23.10
N ASP A 186 -12.43 -0.69 -21.97
CA ASP A 186 -11.70 -1.58 -21.05
C ASP A 186 -11.17 -2.83 -21.75
N LEU A 187 -11.98 -3.49 -22.58
CA LEU A 187 -11.57 -4.66 -23.36
C LEU A 187 -10.46 -4.35 -24.38
N GLU A 188 -10.52 -3.18 -25.02
CA GLU A 188 -9.46 -2.73 -25.92
C GLU A 188 -8.15 -2.47 -25.16
N ALA A 189 -8.23 -1.91 -23.95
CA ALA A 189 -7.07 -1.71 -23.08
C ALA A 189 -6.47 -3.05 -22.60
N GLU A 190 -7.30 -4.02 -22.22
CA GLU A 190 -6.85 -5.38 -21.85
C GLU A 190 -6.17 -6.08 -23.04
N GLU A 191 -6.68 -5.93 -24.26
CA GLU A 191 -6.04 -6.49 -25.46
C GLU A 191 -4.69 -5.83 -25.78
N VAL A 192 -4.51 -4.53 -25.47
CA VAL A 192 -3.19 -3.87 -25.52
C VAL A 192 -2.23 -4.53 -24.52
N VAL A 193 -2.67 -4.69 -23.27
CA VAL A 193 -1.84 -5.33 -22.23
C VAL A 193 -1.49 -6.76 -22.61
N LYS A 194 -2.47 -7.56 -23.05
CA LYS A 194 -2.28 -8.95 -23.44
C LYS A 194 -1.25 -9.12 -24.55
N LYS A 195 -1.22 -8.22 -25.54
CA LYS A 195 -0.21 -8.23 -26.61
C LYS A 195 1.20 -7.87 -26.12
N SER A 196 1.31 -7.15 -25.00
CA SER A 196 2.58 -6.79 -24.39
C SER A 196 3.16 -7.87 -23.46
N LEU A 197 2.34 -8.85 -23.05
CA LEU A 197 2.75 -9.91 -22.13
C LEU A 197 3.49 -11.02 -22.87
N GLU A 198 4.73 -11.29 -22.47
CA GLU A 198 5.57 -12.34 -23.08
C GLU A 198 5.11 -13.75 -22.71
N ASN A 199 4.71 -13.98 -21.45
CA ASN A 199 4.36 -15.29 -20.89
C ASN A 199 2.87 -15.41 -20.56
N TYR A 200 2.00 -14.97 -21.46
CA TYR A 200 0.55 -15.10 -21.28
C TYR A 200 0.08 -16.53 -21.56
N HIS A 201 -0.30 -17.26 -20.51
CA HIS A 201 -0.83 -18.62 -20.66
C HIS A 201 -2.36 -18.61 -20.68
N GLU A 202 -2.98 -19.05 -21.78
CA GLU A 202 -4.45 -19.09 -21.86
C GLU A 202 -5.09 -20.00 -20.80
N ASP A 203 -4.43 -21.12 -20.47
CA ASP A 203 -4.90 -22.10 -19.47
C ASP A 203 -4.52 -21.69 -18.03
N TRP A 204 -5.05 -20.53 -17.60
CA TRP A 204 -4.89 -19.94 -16.26
C TRP A 204 -5.31 -20.89 -15.12
N ASN A 205 -6.31 -21.72 -15.37
CA ASN A 205 -6.96 -22.58 -14.37
C ASN A 205 -6.54 -24.06 -14.46
N LYS A 206 -5.31 -24.39 -14.89
CA LYS A 206 -4.82 -25.79 -14.82
C LYS A 206 -4.93 -26.38 -13.42
N LEU A 207 -4.76 -25.58 -12.38
CA LEU A 207 -4.91 -26.01 -10.99
C LEU A 207 -6.35 -26.41 -10.63
N LYS A 208 -7.37 -25.87 -11.31
CA LYS A 208 -8.76 -26.29 -11.13
C LYS A 208 -8.95 -27.75 -11.51
N LYS A 209 -8.23 -28.25 -12.52
CA LYS A 209 -8.23 -29.67 -12.91
C LYS A 209 -7.62 -30.58 -11.82
N LEU A 210 -6.80 -30.02 -10.93
CA LEU A 210 -6.22 -30.69 -9.76
C LEU A 210 -7.04 -30.48 -8.48
N GLY A 211 -8.22 -29.86 -8.56
CA GLY A 211 -9.10 -29.59 -7.42
C GLY A 211 -8.73 -28.35 -6.61
N PHE A 212 -7.80 -27.53 -7.09
CA PHE A 212 -7.43 -26.27 -6.45
C PHE A 212 -8.08 -25.10 -7.19
N GLU A 213 -8.96 -24.38 -6.52
CA GLU A 213 -9.50 -23.12 -7.02
C GLU A 213 -8.62 -21.96 -6.55
N ILE A 214 -8.11 -21.19 -7.51
CA ILE A 214 -7.36 -19.97 -7.22
C ILE A 214 -8.41 -18.87 -7.07
N GLY A 215 -8.65 -18.40 -5.86
CA GLY A 215 -9.61 -17.34 -5.55
C GLY A 215 -9.13 -15.93 -5.91
N ILE A 216 -8.40 -15.77 -7.02
CA ILE A 216 -7.91 -14.48 -7.51
C ILE A 216 -8.41 -14.25 -8.93
N ASP A 217 -8.92 -13.05 -9.18
CA ASP A 217 -9.29 -12.63 -10.52
C ASP A 217 -8.04 -12.40 -11.36
N ARG A 218 -8.04 -12.94 -12.57
CA ARG A 218 -6.89 -12.83 -13.48
C ARG A 218 -6.67 -11.40 -13.96
N TRP A 219 -7.77 -10.70 -14.22
CA TRP A 219 -7.81 -9.34 -14.72
C TRP A 219 -8.68 -8.53 -13.76
N ASN A 220 -8.17 -7.37 -13.37
CA ASN A 220 -8.93 -6.33 -12.70
C ASN A 220 -8.63 -5.01 -13.39
N THR A 221 -9.66 -4.42 -13.99
CA THR A 221 -9.56 -3.23 -14.82
C THR A 221 -10.45 -2.13 -14.24
N GLU A 222 -9.86 -0.98 -13.92
CA GLU A 222 -10.57 0.18 -13.41
C GLU A 222 -10.14 1.46 -14.15
N LEU A 223 -11.09 2.35 -14.41
CA LEU A 223 -10.82 3.67 -14.97
C LEU A 223 -10.45 4.62 -13.82
N VAL A 224 -9.28 5.26 -13.90
CA VAL A 224 -8.74 6.10 -12.82
C VAL A 224 -8.06 7.37 -13.36
N TYR A 225 -7.97 8.41 -12.53
CA TYR A 225 -7.00 9.49 -12.73
C TYR A 225 -5.65 9.07 -12.17
N TYR A 226 -4.62 9.09 -13.01
CA TYR A 226 -3.26 8.72 -12.64
C TYR A 226 -2.31 9.90 -12.86
N LYS A 227 -1.48 10.20 -11.85
CA LYS A 227 -0.43 11.21 -11.97
C LYS A 227 0.72 10.64 -12.79
N HIS A 228 0.93 11.15 -14.00
CA HIS A 228 2.09 10.86 -14.81
C HIS A 228 2.89 12.15 -14.97
N GLN A 229 4.13 12.16 -14.44
CA GLN A 229 4.93 13.38 -14.34
C GLN A 229 4.19 14.45 -13.51
N ASP A 230 3.93 15.62 -14.08
CA ASP A 230 3.27 16.75 -13.42
C ASP A 230 1.78 16.90 -13.78
N GLU A 231 1.22 15.96 -14.54
CA GLU A 231 -0.16 16.00 -15.01
C GLU A 231 -0.96 14.75 -14.60
N PHE A 232 -2.27 14.94 -14.41
CA PHE A 232 -3.20 13.83 -14.19
C PHE A 232 -3.85 13.43 -15.51
N LEU A 233 -3.69 12.16 -15.86
CA LEU A 233 -4.26 11.54 -17.05
C LEU A 233 -5.40 10.60 -16.67
N LEU A 234 -6.40 10.51 -17.54
CA LEU A 234 -7.42 9.46 -17.43
C LEU A 234 -6.88 8.18 -18.06
N VAL A 235 -6.76 7.13 -17.26
CA VAL A 235 -6.15 5.86 -17.68
C VAL A 235 -6.98 4.67 -17.22
N TYR A 236 -6.86 3.56 -17.93
CA TYR A 236 -7.20 2.24 -17.38
C TYR A 236 -6.03 1.74 -16.54
N HIS A 237 -6.28 1.54 -15.25
CA HIS A 237 -5.40 0.80 -14.36
C HIS A 237 -5.79 -0.68 -14.42
N ILE A 238 -4.85 -1.51 -14.85
CA ILE A 238 -5.07 -2.93 -15.12
C ILE A 238 -4.10 -3.75 -14.28
N SER A 239 -4.65 -4.48 -13.33
CA SER A 239 -3.96 -5.49 -12.55
C SER A 239 -4.15 -6.84 -13.24
N VAL A 240 -3.05 -7.46 -13.67
CA VAL A 240 -3.09 -8.70 -14.44
C VAL A 240 -2.13 -9.73 -13.89
N TYR A 241 -2.61 -10.97 -13.81
CA TYR A 241 -1.79 -12.14 -13.61
C TYR A 241 -1.66 -12.92 -14.93
N PRO A 242 -0.53 -12.82 -15.65
CA PRO A 242 -0.31 -13.57 -16.89
C PRO A 242 -0.22 -15.07 -16.63
N ASN A 243 0.35 -15.43 -15.47
CA ASN A 243 0.49 -16.77 -14.91
C ASN A 243 0.63 -16.69 -13.37
N LEU A 244 0.76 -17.84 -12.70
CA LEU A 244 0.81 -17.91 -11.24
C LEU A 244 2.08 -17.29 -10.61
N GLY A 245 3.14 -17.10 -11.40
CA GLY A 245 4.42 -16.56 -10.93
C GLY A 245 4.63 -15.09 -11.27
N GLU A 246 3.66 -14.44 -11.92
CA GLU A 246 3.75 -13.07 -12.39
C GLU A 246 2.50 -12.28 -12.03
N HIS A 247 2.71 -11.04 -11.60
CA HIS A 247 1.66 -10.06 -11.35
C HIS A 247 2.18 -8.70 -11.77
N PHE A 248 1.41 -8.01 -12.59
CA PHE A 248 1.76 -6.72 -13.17
C PHE A 248 0.62 -5.72 -12.97
N GLU A 249 1.01 -4.46 -12.78
CA GLU A 249 0.11 -3.31 -12.91
C GLU A 249 0.45 -2.56 -14.20
N TYR A 250 -0.56 -2.20 -14.97
CA TYR A 250 -0.47 -1.40 -16.19
C TYR A 250 -1.34 -0.15 -16.08
N PHE A 251 -0.88 0.95 -16.68
CA PHE A 251 -1.60 2.21 -16.81
C PHE A 251 -1.69 2.57 -18.28
N ILE A 252 -2.88 2.45 -18.86
CA ILE A 252 -3.14 2.64 -20.29
C ILE A 252 -3.92 3.93 -20.49
N ASP A 253 -3.42 4.85 -21.32
CA ASP A 253 -4.13 6.09 -21.66
C ASP A 253 -5.49 5.78 -22.30
N ALA A 254 -6.57 6.21 -21.65
CA ALA A 254 -7.94 5.91 -22.07
C ALA A 254 -8.35 6.62 -23.37
N SER A 255 -7.55 7.57 -23.86
CA SER A 255 -7.81 8.34 -25.08
C SER A 255 -7.18 7.75 -26.35
N ASN A 256 -6.15 6.91 -26.21
CA ASN A 256 -5.39 6.41 -27.36
C ASN A 256 -4.84 4.97 -27.21
N GLY A 257 -4.93 4.36 -26.01
CA GLY A 257 -4.44 3.00 -25.76
C GLY A 257 -2.94 2.87 -25.55
N GLN A 258 -2.21 3.97 -25.36
CA GLN A 258 -0.78 3.93 -25.08
C GLN A 258 -0.50 3.40 -23.67
N ILE A 259 0.46 2.49 -23.54
CA ILE A 259 1.00 2.09 -22.23
C ILE A 259 1.83 3.25 -21.69
N ILE A 260 1.34 3.91 -20.65
CA ILE A 260 2.00 5.05 -20.00
C ILE A 260 3.00 4.58 -18.95
N HIS A 261 2.64 3.55 -18.19
CA HIS A 261 3.47 2.98 -17.15
C HIS A 261 3.06 1.53 -16.91
N HIS A 262 4.00 0.69 -16.49
CA HIS A 262 3.74 -0.66 -16.02
C HIS A 262 4.89 -1.13 -15.12
N PHE A 263 4.61 -2.05 -14.21
CA PHE A 263 5.62 -2.67 -13.35
C PHE A 263 5.16 -4.02 -12.83
N SER A 264 6.11 -4.88 -12.44
CA SER A 264 5.81 -6.11 -11.71
C SER A 264 5.62 -5.81 -10.22
N THR A 265 4.59 -6.38 -9.61
CA THR A 265 4.30 -6.26 -8.18
C THR A 265 5.02 -7.33 -7.36
N ILE A 266 5.51 -8.39 -8.01
CA ILE A 266 6.27 -9.44 -7.34
C ILE A 266 7.69 -8.92 -7.13
N CYS A 267 8.03 -8.69 -5.87
CA CYS A 267 9.39 -8.40 -5.47
C CYS A 267 10.28 -9.57 -5.90
N ARG A 268 11.08 -9.38 -6.94
CA ARG A 268 12.26 -10.23 -7.16
C ARG A 268 13.14 -10.03 -5.94
N ALA A 269 13.56 -11.12 -5.30
CA ALA A 269 14.52 -11.05 -4.22
C ALA A 269 15.85 -10.53 -4.79
N HIS A 270 15.99 -9.21 -4.87
CA HIS A 270 17.26 -8.57 -5.13
C HIS A 270 18.15 -8.84 -3.94
N ASN A 271 19.36 -9.33 -4.19
CA ASN A 271 20.40 -9.38 -3.19
C ASN A 271 20.64 -7.92 -2.75
N HIS A 272 20.23 -7.54 -1.55
CA HIS A 272 20.66 -6.28 -0.97
C HIS A 272 22.14 -6.45 -0.65
N ASP A 273 23.00 -6.14 -1.62
CA ASP A 273 24.41 -5.94 -1.36
C ASP A 273 24.51 -4.74 -0.41
N PHE A 274 24.76 -5.03 0.86
CA PHE A 274 25.22 -4.07 1.86
C PHE A 274 26.65 -3.64 1.52
N SER A 275 26.87 -3.04 0.35
CA SER A 275 28.13 -2.38 0.04
C SER A 275 27.87 -1.00 -0.57
N ASN A 276 28.39 0.01 0.12
CA ASN A 276 28.33 1.42 -0.25
C ASN A 276 29.31 1.72 -1.41
N ASP A 277 29.16 1.05 -2.55
CA ASP A 277 29.94 1.44 -3.73
C ASP A 277 29.13 1.30 -5.03
N HIS A 278 28.91 2.45 -5.64
CA HIS A 278 28.17 2.65 -6.87
C HIS A 278 28.90 2.02 -8.07
N LYS A 279 28.58 0.77 -8.41
CA LYS A 279 28.65 0.28 -9.79
C LYS A 279 27.43 -0.57 -10.09
N LYS A 280 26.51 0.02 -10.85
CA LYS A 280 25.28 -0.58 -11.35
C LYS A 280 25.63 -1.60 -12.44
N GLU A 281 26.11 -2.78 -12.07
CA GLU A 281 26.05 -3.93 -12.96
C GLU A 281 24.62 -4.43 -12.95
N MET A 282 23.91 -4.14 -14.04
CA MET A 282 22.56 -4.62 -14.28
C MET A 282 22.67 -6.11 -14.57
N ILE A 283 22.53 -6.94 -13.53
CA ILE A 283 22.39 -8.38 -13.73
C ILE A 283 21.07 -8.58 -14.49
N PRO A 284 21.09 -9.21 -15.67
CA PRO A 284 19.89 -9.44 -16.47
C PRO A 284 18.86 -10.26 -15.68
N PRO A 285 17.58 -10.28 -16.11
CA PRO A 285 16.56 -11.13 -15.50
C PRO A 285 17.07 -12.57 -15.34
N PRO A 286 16.59 -13.34 -14.33
CA PRO A 286 16.74 -14.79 -14.35
C PRO A 286 16.20 -15.30 -15.68
N ASP A 287 17.07 -15.98 -16.40
CA ASP A 287 16.81 -16.50 -17.73
C ASP A 287 15.70 -17.56 -17.69
N GLY A 288 14.84 -17.53 -18.71
CA GLY A 288 13.74 -18.48 -18.84
C GLY A 288 14.17 -19.96 -18.95
N PRO A 289 13.22 -20.86 -19.23
CA PRO A 289 13.49 -22.29 -19.34
C PRO A 289 14.68 -22.57 -20.28
N LYS A 290 15.70 -23.24 -19.75
CA LYS A 290 16.95 -23.52 -20.45
C LYS A 290 17.26 -25.01 -20.36
N VAL A 291 18.16 -25.47 -21.20
CA VAL A 291 18.57 -26.87 -21.21
C VAL A 291 20.08 -26.94 -20.98
N ALA A 292 20.50 -27.69 -19.96
CA ALA A 292 21.90 -27.91 -19.63
C ALA A 292 22.26 -29.39 -19.82
N ASN A 293 23.54 -29.67 -20.09
CA ASN A 293 24.03 -31.05 -20.08
C ASN A 293 24.78 -31.30 -18.77
N ALA A 294 24.33 -32.27 -17.99
CA ALA A 294 24.93 -32.67 -16.73
C ALA A 294 25.20 -34.18 -16.71
N THR A 295 26.28 -34.56 -16.06
CA THR A 295 26.64 -35.98 -15.88
C THR A 295 25.82 -36.57 -14.74
N ASP A 296 25.13 -37.68 -15.00
CA ASP A 296 24.38 -38.41 -13.99
C ASP A 296 25.30 -39.21 -13.04
N LEU A 297 24.71 -39.81 -12.00
CA LEU A 297 25.43 -40.62 -11.01
C LEU A 297 26.09 -41.89 -11.60
N PHE A 298 25.78 -42.25 -12.84
CA PHE A 298 26.39 -43.36 -13.57
C PHE A 298 27.46 -42.88 -14.56
N GLY A 299 27.82 -41.59 -14.54
CA GLY A 299 28.84 -41.03 -15.43
C GLY A 299 28.32 -40.75 -16.84
N ILE A 300 27.00 -40.78 -17.08
CA ILE A 300 26.41 -40.58 -18.40
C ILE A 300 25.96 -39.13 -18.51
N ASN A 301 26.41 -38.43 -19.56
CA ASN A 301 25.92 -37.08 -19.84
C ASN A 301 24.46 -37.13 -20.30
N ARG A 302 23.61 -36.40 -19.59
CA ARG A 302 22.20 -36.21 -19.91
C ARG A 302 21.87 -34.74 -20.03
N THR A 303 20.94 -34.48 -20.92
CA THR A 303 20.32 -33.19 -21.12
C THR A 303 19.20 -33.02 -20.10
N ILE A 304 19.24 -31.95 -19.30
CA ILE A 304 18.27 -31.64 -18.25
C ILE A 304 17.68 -30.26 -18.47
N ASP A 305 16.38 -30.13 -18.20
CA ASP A 305 15.72 -28.83 -18.15
C ASP A 305 16.18 -28.11 -16.89
N THR A 306 16.54 -26.84 -17.07
CA THR A 306 17.09 -25.93 -16.07
C THR A 306 16.37 -24.59 -16.15
N TYR A 307 16.58 -23.75 -15.16
CA TYR A 307 16.04 -22.40 -15.08
C TYR A 307 17.19 -21.54 -14.55
N GLU A 308 17.50 -20.42 -15.20
CA GLU A 308 18.57 -19.49 -14.77
C GLU A 308 18.02 -18.13 -14.38
#